data_AF-A0A961IW14-F1
#
_entry.id   AF-A0A961IW14-F1
#
_cell.length_a   1.000
_cell.length_b   1.000
_cell.length_c   1.000
_cell.angle_alpha   90.00
_cell.angle_beta   90.00
_cell.angle_gamma   90.00
#
_symmetry.space_group_name_H-M   'P 1'
#
loop_
_entity.id
_entity.type
_entity.pdbx_description
1 polymer ?
#
loop_
_entity_poly.entity_id
_entity_poly.type
_entity_poly.pdbx_seq_one_letter_code
_entity_poly.pdbx_strand_id
1 'polypeptide(L)'
;ILQHTDSTAPQAAAAEVGGVYTFGQASDMAEYAPMPRVSSIIDNWAPYYIARVQAVMDGTWESDNTWDGIGPGMVKIGEISDAVPAEVKAEAEALMASIAAGEYHPFTGPLKKQDGSDWLAEGETADDGTLAGMDFYVEGIEGEIPN
;
A
#
# COMPACT_ATOMS: atom_id res chain seq x y z
N ILE A 1 -11.95 -1.13 -7.10
CA ILE A 1 -10.77 -1.15 -7.97
C ILE A 1 -9.57 -0.71 -7.15
N LEU A 2 -8.60 -1.61 -6.99
CA LEU A 2 -7.23 -1.28 -6.61
C LEU A 2 -6.40 -1.39 -7.89
N GLN A 3 -5.53 -0.43 -8.14
CA GLN A 3 -4.86 -0.25 -9.41
C GLN A 3 -3.52 0.45 -9.19
N HIS A 4 -2.50 0.11 -9.98
CA HIS A 4 -1.17 0.69 -9.88
C HIS A 4 -0.85 1.60 -11.07
N THR A 5 -1.63 2.67 -11.24
CA THR A 5 -1.48 3.70 -12.30
C THR A 5 -1.46 5.08 -11.67
N ASP A 6 -0.41 5.84 -11.98
CA ASP A 6 -0.17 7.20 -11.49
C ASP A 6 -1.00 8.24 -12.27
N SER A 7 -2.32 8.05 -12.31
CA SER A 7 -3.26 8.87 -13.07
C SER A 7 -4.64 8.86 -12.41
N THR A 8 -5.39 9.94 -12.56
CA THR A 8 -6.79 10.04 -12.14
C THR A 8 -7.77 9.32 -13.08
N ALA A 9 -7.27 8.77 -14.21
CA ALA A 9 -8.12 8.13 -15.22
C ALA A 9 -9.01 6.99 -14.67
N PRO A 10 -8.54 6.09 -13.78
CA PRO A 10 -9.40 5.06 -13.19
C PRO A 10 -10.54 5.63 -12.35
N GLN A 11 -10.28 6.71 -11.59
CA GLN A 11 -11.27 7.39 -10.77
C GLN A 11 -12.29 8.12 -11.65
N ALA A 12 -11.83 8.80 -12.70
CA ALA A 12 -12.71 9.45 -13.67
C ALA A 12 -13.65 8.43 -14.36
N ALA A 13 -13.10 7.32 -14.86
CA ALA A 13 -13.88 6.27 -15.50
C ALA A 13 -14.89 5.62 -14.52
N ALA A 14 -14.48 5.38 -13.27
CA ALA A 14 -15.38 4.85 -12.24
C ALA A 14 -16.49 5.85 -11.86
N ALA A 15 -16.21 7.15 -11.90
CA ALA A 15 -17.20 8.19 -11.64
C ALA A 15 -18.25 8.26 -12.77
N GLU A 16 -17.82 8.09 -14.02
CA GLU A 16 -18.72 8.06 -15.19
C GLU A 16 -19.68 6.86 -15.16
N VAL A 17 -19.17 5.67 -14.80
CA VAL A 17 -19.99 4.44 -14.74
C VAL A 17 -20.85 4.39 -13.47
N GLY A 18 -20.34 4.92 -12.36
CA GLY A 18 -20.99 4.87 -11.06
C GLY A 18 -21.02 3.48 -10.43
N GLY A 19 -21.32 3.42 -9.13
CA GLY A 19 -21.44 2.15 -8.39
C GLY A 19 -20.12 1.39 -8.18
N VAL A 20 -18.98 2.03 -8.44
CA VAL A 20 -17.65 1.44 -8.29
C VAL A 20 -16.88 2.17 -7.20
N TYR A 21 -16.33 1.42 -6.25
CA TYR A 21 -15.39 1.93 -5.25
C TYR A 21 -13.96 1.87 -5.81
N THR A 22 -13.17 2.92 -5.60
CA THR A 22 -11.77 3.01 -6.04
C THR A 22 -10.87 3.50 -4.91
N PHE A 23 -9.58 3.19 -5.04
CA PHE A 23 -8.53 3.72 -4.19
C PHE A 23 -7.59 4.56 -5.06
N GLY A 24 -7.21 5.75 -4.61
CA GLY A 24 -6.18 6.52 -5.29
C GLY A 24 -4.81 5.86 -5.12
N GLN A 25 -3.93 6.10 -6.09
CA GLN A 25 -2.60 5.50 -6.19
C GLN A 25 -1.57 6.62 -6.28
N ALA A 26 -0.48 6.49 -5.53
CA ALA A 26 0.65 7.43 -5.39
C ALA A 26 0.28 8.82 -4.81
N SER A 27 -0.94 9.31 -5.05
CA SER A 27 -1.47 10.59 -4.57
C SER A 27 -2.88 10.43 -3.99
N ASP A 28 -3.33 11.46 -3.26
CA ASP A 28 -4.58 11.43 -2.52
C ASP A 28 -5.81 11.33 -3.43
N MET A 29 -5.81 12.02 -4.58
CA MET A 29 -6.97 12.04 -5.51
C MET A 29 -8.31 12.41 -4.82
N ALA A 30 -8.24 13.26 -3.79
CA ALA A 30 -9.38 13.60 -2.93
C ALA A 30 -10.52 14.33 -3.65
N GLU A 31 -10.27 14.91 -4.82
CA GLU A 31 -11.30 15.51 -5.68
C GLU A 31 -12.37 14.52 -6.16
N TYR A 32 -12.10 13.21 -6.08
CA TYR A 32 -13.04 12.12 -6.38
C TYR A 32 -13.70 11.52 -5.13
N ALA A 33 -13.56 12.17 -3.97
CA ALA A 33 -14.29 11.82 -2.76
C ALA A 33 -15.73 12.39 -2.81
N PRO A 34 -16.69 11.79 -2.07
CA PRO A 34 -16.55 10.57 -1.27
C PRO A 34 -16.64 9.29 -2.12
N MET A 35 -17.04 9.41 -3.39
CA MET A 35 -17.16 8.35 -4.38
C MET A 35 -16.77 8.88 -5.76
N PRO A 36 -16.13 8.08 -6.61
CA PRO A 36 -15.82 6.67 -6.42
C PRO A 36 -14.63 6.39 -5.49
N ARG A 37 -13.80 7.41 -5.20
CA ARG A 37 -12.59 7.23 -4.40
C ARG A 37 -12.93 7.19 -2.91
N VAL A 38 -12.62 6.09 -2.23
CA VAL A 38 -12.89 5.91 -0.80
C VAL A 38 -11.68 6.12 0.12
N SER A 39 -10.46 5.93 -0.37
CA SER A 39 -9.20 6.26 0.29
C SER A 39 -8.07 6.19 -0.75
N SER A 40 -6.80 6.36 -0.37
CA SER A 40 -5.64 6.27 -1.27
C SER A 40 -4.41 5.76 -0.56
N ILE A 41 -3.52 5.13 -1.31
CA ILE A 41 -2.14 4.88 -0.89
C ILE A 41 -1.30 6.00 -1.51
N ILE A 42 -0.66 6.79 -0.64
CA ILE A 42 0.04 8.02 -1.00
C ILE A 42 1.53 7.83 -0.76
N ASP A 43 2.34 8.14 -1.77
CA ASP A 43 3.78 8.07 -1.66
C ASP A 43 4.32 9.41 -1.14
N ASN A 44 4.74 9.43 0.12
CA ASN A 44 5.19 10.64 0.81
C ASN A 44 6.72 10.75 0.76
N TRP A 45 7.24 11.09 -0.42
CA TRP A 45 8.69 11.18 -0.66
C TRP A 45 9.37 12.41 -0.03
N ALA A 46 8.61 13.45 0.32
CA ALA A 46 9.17 14.73 0.73
C ALA A 46 10.15 14.63 1.93
N PRO A 47 9.82 13.94 3.04
CA PRO A 47 10.76 13.81 4.16
C PRO A 47 12.06 13.09 3.75
N TYR A 48 11.95 12.04 2.94
CA TYR A 48 13.12 11.32 2.43
C TYR A 48 14.01 12.24 1.58
N TYR A 49 13.46 12.93 0.58
CA TYR A 49 14.24 13.83 -0.26
C TYR A 49 14.90 14.97 0.54
N ILE A 50 14.19 15.56 1.49
CA ILE A 50 14.75 16.58 2.39
C ILE A 50 15.94 16.01 3.17
N ALA A 51 15.79 14.83 3.77
CA ALA A 51 16.85 14.18 4.54
C ALA A 51 18.08 13.83 3.67
N ARG A 52 17.87 13.29 2.46
CA ARG A 52 18.98 12.92 1.56
C ARG A 52 19.73 14.15 1.04
N VAL A 53 19.02 15.23 0.69
CA VAL A 53 19.66 16.49 0.27
C VAL A 53 20.45 17.11 1.43
N GLN A 54 19.89 17.10 2.65
CA GLN A 54 20.59 17.59 3.84
C GLN A 54 21.88 16.80 4.10
N ALA A 55 21.84 15.46 4.01
CA ALA A 55 23.04 14.62 4.17
C ALA A 55 24.14 14.95 3.14
N VAL A 56 23.76 15.31 1.90
CA VAL A 56 24.74 15.78 0.90
C VAL A 56 25.34 17.12 1.31
N MET A 57 24.51 18.07 1.74
CA MET A 57 24.96 19.40 2.18
C MET A 57 25.91 19.31 3.39
N ASP A 58 25.65 18.38 4.31
CA ASP A 58 26.46 18.16 5.51
C ASP A 58 27.69 17.28 5.25
N GLY A 59 27.83 16.71 4.05
CA GLY A 59 28.92 15.80 3.70
C GLY A 59 28.84 14.43 4.38
N THR A 60 27.67 14.05 4.89
CA THR A 60 27.41 12.78 5.59
C THR A 60 26.61 11.78 4.74
N TRP A 61 26.39 12.08 3.46
CA TRP A 61 25.69 11.17 2.56
C TRP A 61 26.53 9.93 2.28
N GLU A 62 25.91 8.76 2.42
CA GLU A 62 26.46 7.47 2.03
C GLU A 62 25.43 6.69 1.21
N SER A 63 25.90 5.79 0.35
CA SER A 63 25.03 4.88 -0.40
C SER A 63 24.36 3.89 0.55
N ASP A 64 23.05 3.73 0.42
CA ASP A 64 22.27 2.78 1.21
C ASP A 64 21.01 2.35 0.45
N ASN A 65 20.37 1.28 0.92
CA ASN A 65 19.04 0.85 0.49
C ASN A 65 18.00 1.38 1.47
N THR A 66 16.84 1.80 0.97
CA THR A 66 15.75 2.30 1.83
C THR A 66 14.45 1.61 1.44
N TRP A 67 13.77 1.06 2.45
CA TRP A 67 12.44 0.50 2.33
C TRP A 67 11.64 0.87 3.57
N ASP A 68 10.89 1.96 3.48
CA ASP A 68 10.04 2.45 4.56
C ASP A 68 8.56 2.35 4.18
N GLY A 69 7.72 2.18 5.19
CA GLY A 69 6.27 2.03 5.04
C GLY A 69 5.47 3.11 5.78
N ILE A 70 4.35 2.69 6.37
CA ILE A 70 3.40 3.57 7.07
C ILE A 70 4.02 4.17 8.34
N GLY A 71 4.74 3.36 9.14
CA GLY A 71 5.35 3.80 10.40
C GLY A 71 6.33 4.97 10.25
N PRO A 72 7.37 4.83 9.40
CA PRO A 72 8.29 5.94 9.09
C PRO A 72 7.64 7.07 8.27
N GLY A 73 6.43 6.83 7.73
CA GLY A 73 5.63 7.82 7.02
C GLY A 73 6.02 8.00 5.55
N MET A 74 6.76 7.07 4.96
CA MET A 74 7.06 7.07 3.52
C MET A 74 5.83 6.69 2.70
N VAL A 75 4.96 5.85 3.26
CA VAL A 75 3.62 5.58 2.76
C VAL A 75 2.60 6.25 3.68
N LYS A 76 1.59 6.91 3.12
CA LYS A 76 0.44 7.44 3.88
C LYS A 76 -0.84 6.84 3.35
N ILE A 77 -1.80 6.62 4.25
CA ILE A 77 -3.17 6.30 3.87
C ILE A 77 -3.96 7.61 3.86
N GLY A 78 -4.56 7.91 2.71
CA GLY A 78 -5.43 9.08 2.55
C GLY A 78 -6.71 8.95 3.38
N GLU A 79 -7.39 10.07 3.59
CA GLU A 79 -8.65 10.08 4.36
C GLU A 79 -9.62 9.01 3.84
N ILE A 80 -10.16 8.21 4.76
CA ILE A 80 -11.22 7.26 4.46
C ILE A 80 -12.54 8.03 4.41
N SER A 81 -13.17 8.07 3.24
CA SER A 81 -14.38 8.86 3.00
C SER A 81 -15.59 8.32 3.75
N ASP A 82 -16.59 9.18 3.93
CA ASP A 82 -17.87 8.80 4.58
C ASP A 82 -18.76 7.88 3.71
N ALA A 83 -18.30 7.49 2.52
CA ALA A 83 -18.94 6.41 1.75
C ALA A 83 -18.61 5.01 2.32
N VAL A 84 -17.56 4.91 3.14
CA VAL A 84 -17.22 3.69 3.87
C VAL A 84 -18.00 3.65 5.18
N PRO A 85 -18.68 2.54 5.52
CA PRO A 85 -19.37 2.39 6.80
C PRO A 85 -18.43 2.65 7.99
N ALA A 86 -18.94 3.29 9.04
CA ALA A 86 -18.13 3.75 10.16
C ALA A 86 -17.35 2.62 10.85
N GLU A 87 -17.97 1.44 10.96
CA GLU A 87 -17.33 0.24 11.50
C GLU A 87 -16.15 -0.23 10.63
N VAL A 88 -16.30 -0.22 9.31
CA VAL A 88 -15.23 -0.61 8.37
C VAL A 88 -14.10 0.42 8.37
N LYS A 89 -14.44 1.71 8.44
CA LYS A 89 -13.46 2.80 8.59
C LYS A 89 -12.64 2.62 9.87
N ALA A 90 -13.29 2.33 11.00
CA ALA A 90 -12.61 2.11 12.26
C ALA A 90 -11.68 0.87 12.23
N GLU A 91 -12.11 -0.23 11.60
CA GLU A 91 -11.27 -1.42 11.40
C GLU A 91 -10.05 -1.11 10.53
N ALA A 92 -10.23 -0.36 9.44
CA ALA A 92 -9.13 0.04 8.55
C ALA A 92 -8.14 0.98 9.24
N GLU A 93 -8.62 1.95 10.03
CA GLU A 93 -7.77 2.85 10.82
C GLU A 93 -6.99 2.09 11.89
N ALA A 94 -7.61 1.11 12.56
CA ALA A 94 -6.94 0.26 13.52
C ALA A 94 -5.85 -0.62 12.87
N LEU A 95 -6.12 -1.20 11.69
CA LEU A 95 -5.14 -1.99 10.94
C LEU A 95 -3.98 -1.11 10.43
N MET A 96 -4.27 0.10 9.95
CA MET A 96 -3.24 1.06 9.58
C MET A 96 -2.32 1.37 10.78
N ALA A 97 -2.90 1.57 11.96
CA ALA A 97 -2.14 1.84 13.18
C ALA A 97 -1.28 0.64 13.61
N SER A 98 -1.80 -0.59 13.52
CA SER A 98 -1.03 -1.80 13.86
C SER A 98 0.12 -2.06 12.87
N ILE A 99 -0.08 -1.80 11.57
CA ILE A 99 1.01 -1.83 10.58
C ILE A 99 2.06 -0.76 10.90
N ALA A 100 1.62 0.46 11.21
CA ALA A 100 2.54 1.56 11.55
C ALA A 100 3.37 1.27 12.81
N ALA A 101 2.78 0.55 13.78
CA ALA A 101 3.46 0.12 15.00
C ALA A 101 4.33 -1.14 14.82
N GLY A 102 4.26 -1.82 13.68
CA GLY A 102 4.94 -3.09 13.42
C GLY A 102 4.29 -4.29 14.15
N GLU A 103 3.08 -4.14 14.68
CA GLU A 103 2.32 -5.19 15.35
C GLU A 103 1.65 -6.14 14.34
N TYR A 104 1.39 -5.65 13.13
CA TYR A 104 0.85 -6.43 12.03
C TYR A 104 1.76 -6.30 10.81
N HIS A 105 2.07 -7.44 10.18
CA HIS A 105 2.78 -7.48 8.91
C HIS A 105 1.92 -8.18 7.85
N PRO A 106 1.68 -7.58 6.67
CA PRO A 106 0.79 -8.17 5.65
C PRO A 106 1.18 -9.56 5.17
N PHE A 107 2.47 -9.90 5.27
CA PHE A 107 3.03 -11.19 4.89
C PHE A 107 3.46 -12.01 6.11
N THR A 108 2.54 -12.18 7.06
CA THR A 108 2.65 -13.15 8.16
C THR A 108 1.70 -14.31 7.91
N GLY A 109 2.20 -15.54 8.00
CA GLY A 109 1.44 -16.74 7.73
C GLY A 109 0.42 -17.10 8.82
N PRO A 110 -0.46 -18.07 8.54
CA PRO A 110 -0.33 -19.03 7.44
C PRO A 110 -0.75 -18.45 6.08
N LEU A 111 0.12 -18.58 5.07
CA LEU A 111 -0.16 -18.15 3.69
C LEU A 111 0.21 -19.24 2.69
N LYS A 112 -0.64 -19.42 1.68
CA LYS A 112 -0.45 -20.33 0.56
C LYS A 112 -0.19 -19.56 -0.73
N LYS A 113 0.47 -20.20 -1.68
CA LYS A 113 0.61 -19.72 -3.06
C LYS A 113 -0.66 -19.99 -3.86
N GLN A 114 -0.77 -19.35 -5.01
CA GLN A 114 -1.87 -19.50 -5.96
C GLN A 114 -2.09 -20.95 -6.40
N ASP A 115 -1.03 -21.76 -6.48
CA ASP A 115 -1.10 -23.18 -6.84
C ASP A 115 -1.52 -24.10 -5.66
N GLY A 116 -1.81 -23.53 -4.49
CA GLY A 116 -2.21 -24.23 -3.27
C GLY A 116 -1.07 -24.75 -2.41
N SER A 117 0.19 -24.62 -2.87
CA SER A 117 1.37 -24.97 -2.06
C SER A 117 1.55 -24.00 -0.88
N ASP A 118 2.12 -24.50 0.22
CA ASP A 118 2.38 -23.67 1.40
C ASP A 118 3.52 -22.67 1.12
N TRP A 119 3.38 -21.44 1.61
CA TRP A 119 4.43 -20.42 1.55
C TRP A 119 4.96 -20.04 2.93
N LEU A 120 4.10 -19.51 3.81
CA LEU A 120 4.48 -19.09 5.17
C LEU A 120 3.69 -19.92 6.17
N ALA A 121 4.37 -20.47 7.18
CA ALA A 121 3.73 -21.15 8.30
C ALA A 121 3.04 -20.16 9.24
N GLU A 122 2.22 -20.66 10.17
CA GLU A 122 1.55 -19.82 11.17
C GLU A 122 2.57 -19.02 12.00
N GLY A 123 2.41 -17.69 12.01
CA GLY A 123 3.30 -16.75 12.72
C GLY A 123 4.64 -16.48 12.01
N GLU A 124 4.96 -17.17 10.92
CA GLU A 124 6.14 -16.89 10.11
C GLU A 124 5.92 -15.62 9.29
N THR A 125 6.87 -14.69 9.34
CA THR A 125 6.81 -13.43 8.57
C THR A 125 7.88 -13.46 7.48
N ALA A 126 7.50 -13.12 6.25
CA ALA A 126 8.45 -13.05 5.14
C ALA A 126 9.55 -12.01 5.41
N ASP A 127 10.77 -12.30 4.96
CA ASP A 127 11.85 -11.33 4.94
C ASP A 127 11.79 -10.41 3.71
N ASP A 128 12.35 -9.21 3.83
CA ASP A 128 12.37 -8.22 2.76
C ASP A 128 13.03 -8.72 1.47
N GLY A 129 14.03 -9.59 1.56
CA GLY A 129 14.71 -10.16 0.39
C GLY A 129 13.78 -11.04 -0.44
N THR A 130 13.00 -11.88 0.23
CA THR A 130 11.92 -12.67 -0.39
C THR A 130 10.85 -11.77 -1.01
N LEU A 131 10.43 -10.70 -0.32
CA LEU A 131 9.41 -9.78 -0.82
C LEU A 131 9.91 -8.97 -2.05
N ALA A 132 11.16 -8.52 -2.03
CA ALA A 132 11.77 -7.81 -3.16
C ALA A 132 11.88 -8.68 -4.43
N GLY A 133 12.03 -10.00 -4.25
CA GLY A 133 12.10 -10.97 -5.33
C GLY A 133 10.82 -11.75 -5.59
N MET A 134 9.69 -11.33 -5.02
CA MET A 134 8.45 -12.10 -5.05
C MET A 134 7.92 -12.25 -6.49
N ASP A 135 7.86 -13.49 -6.97
CA ASP A 135 7.54 -13.87 -8.35
C ASP A 135 6.41 -14.92 -8.42
N PHE A 136 5.54 -14.93 -7.42
CA PHE A 136 4.35 -15.78 -7.36
C PHE A 136 3.19 -15.01 -6.72
N TYR A 137 1.96 -15.43 -7.00
CA TYR A 137 0.78 -14.92 -6.29
C TYR A 137 0.41 -15.80 -5.10
N VAL A 138 -0.29 -15.22 -4.13
CA VAL A 138 -0.92 -15.96 -3.03
C VAL A 138 -2.24 -16.61 -3.46
N GLU A 139 -2.73 -17.55 -2.65
CA GLU A 139 -4.03 -18.20 -2.84
C GLU A 139 -5.17 -17.18 -3.04
N GLY A 140 -6.10 -17.48 -3.96
CA GLY A 140 -7.26 -16.64 -4.26
C GLY A 140 -7.05 -15.63 -5.40
N ILE A 141 -5.83 -15.43 -5.86
CA ILE A 141 -5.57 -14.68 -7.10
C ILE A 141 -5.82 -15.59 -8.31
N GLU A 142 -6.46 -15.09 -9.37
CA GLU A 142 -6.70 -15.85 -10.61
C GLU A 142 -5.82 -15.39 -11.79
N GLY A 143 -5.08 -14.29 -11.63
CA GLY A 143 -4.21 -13.75 -12.66
C GLY A 143 -2.97 -14.62 -12.90
N GLU A 144 -2.42 -14.55 -14.11
CA GLU A 144 -1.15 -15.19 -14.45
C GLU A 144 -0.01 -14.17 -14.35
N ILE A 145 1.18 -14.61 -13.94
CA ILE A 145 2.37 -13.78 -13.97
C ILE A 145 2.85 -13.67 -15.41
N PRO A 146 3.06 -12.44 -15.95
CA PRO A 146 3.60 -12.27 -17.29
C PRO A 146 4.98 -12.93 -17.44
N ASN A 147 5.24 -13.55 -18.60
CA ASN A 147 6.55 -14.11 -18.97
C ASN A 147 7.51 -13.05 -19.49
#